data_AF-A0A7X8QLH9-F1
#
_entry.id   AF-A0A7X8QLH9-F1
#
_cell.length_a   1.000
_cell.length_b   1.000
_cell.length_c   1.000
_cell.angle_alpha   90.00
_cell.angle_beta   90.00
_cell.angle_gamma   90.00
#
_symmetry.space_group_name_H-M   'P 1'
#
loop_
_entity.id
_entity.type
_entity.pdbx_description
1 polymer ?
#
loop_
_entity_poly.entity_id
_entity_poly.type
_entity_poly.pdbx_seq_one_letter_code
_entity_poly.pdbx_strand_id
1 'polypeptide(L)'
;MDYVWCSIAYEIFRRDEWEETDIDLVEADLERPSETINGYSWESTTTSYDISPEIFYLHEKARLEVFAKLEPESDRENKIHPEWYGKWCVYCKIWTREYPEEICPKCGKELLPLPLNED
;
A
#
# COMPACT_ATOMS: atom_id res chain seq x y z
N MET A 1 -1.76 -19.89 4.88
CA MET A 1 -2.33 -18.58 5.21
C MET A 1 -3.10 -18.77 6.51
N ASP A 2 -2.63 -18.17 7.60
CA ASP A 2 -3.18 -18.42 8.93
C ASP A 2 -4.62 -17.91 9.05
N TYR A 3 -5.48 -18.77 9.60
CA TYR A 3 -6.93 -18.58 9.66
C TYR A 3 -7.32 -17.37 10.52
N VAL A 4 -6.44 -16.94 11.43
CA VAL A 4 -6.68 -15.85 12.39
C VAL A 4 -6.59 -14.48 11.72
N TRP A 5 -5.51 -14.19 11.00
CA TRP A 5 -5.40 -12.94 10.25
C TRP A 5 -6.53 -12.78 9.24
N CYS A 6 -6.84 -13.80 8.44
CA CYS A 6 -7.89 -13.71 7.43
C CYS A 6 -9.27 -13.37 8.04
N SER A 7 -9.63 -13.99 9.17
CA SER A 7 -10.90 -13.70 9.87
C SER A 7 -10.93 -12.26 10.41
N ILE A 8 -9.85 -11.84 11.08
CA ILE A 8 -9.76 -10.51 11.70
C ILE A 8 -9.68 -9.40 10.63
N ALA A 9 -8.97 -9.64 9.54
CA ALA A 9 -8.91 -8.75 8.40
C ALA A 9 -10.31 -8.48 7.84
N TYR A 10 -11.13 -9.52 7.72
CA TYR A 10 -12.50 -9.38 7.24
C TYR A 10 -13.41 -8.70 8.28
N GLU A 11 -13.35 -9.11 9.55
CA GLU A 11 -14.26 -8.65 10.60
C GLU A 11 -14.00 -7.21 11.07
N ILE A 12 -12.73 -6.79 11.18
CA ILE A 12 -12.37 -5.49 11.75
C ILE A 12 -12.26 -4.41 10.68
N PHE A 13 -11.62 -4.72 9.56
CA PHE A 13 -11.26 -3.72 8.57
C PHE A 13 -12.35 -3.51 7.51
N ARG A 14 -13.20 -4.51 7.25
CA ARG A 14 -14.47 -4.40 6.49
C ARG A 14 -14.39 -3.57 5.20
N ARG A 15 -13.32 -3.80 4.42
CA ARG A 15 -13.12 -3.10 3.13
C ARG A 15 -14.19 -3.41 2.10
N ASP A 16 -14.89 -4.52 2.26
CA ASP A 16 -16.04 -4.90 1.45
C ASP A 16 -17.23 -3.94 1.58
N GLU A 17 -17.22 -3.06 2.59
CA GLU A 17 -18.24 -2.00 2.75
C GLU A 17 -17.83 -0.65 2.15
N TRP A 18 -16.61 -0.54 1.64
CA TRP A 18 -16.13 0.71 1.06
C TRP A 18 -16.68 0.89 -0.35
N GLU A 19 -17.04 2.13 -0.66
CA GLU A 19 -17.42 2.50 -2.01
C GLU A 19 -16.22 2.25 -2.94
N GLU A 20 -16.46 1.53 -4.03
CA GLU A 20 -15.43 1.24 -5.03
C GLU A 20 -15.17 2.48 -5.88
N THR A 21 -13.91 2.68 -6.25
CA THR A 21 -13.55 3.72 -7.22
C THR A 21 -14.19 3.38 -8.57
N ASP A 22 -14.75 4.39 -9.23
CA ASP A 22 -15.23 4.25 -10.61
C ASP A 22 -14.12 3.69 -11.51
N ILE A 23 -14.48 2.71 -12.36
CA ILE A 23 -13.51 2.01 -13.21
C ILE A 23 -12.78 2.97 -14.16
N ASP A 24 -13.44 4.01 -14.66
CA ASP A 24 -12.83 4.98 -15.57
C ASP A 24 -11.73 5.78 -14.84
N LEU A 25 -11.92 6.04 -13.54
CA LEU A 25 -10.91 6.71 -12.70
C LEU A 25 -9.74 5.78 -12.36
N VAL A 26 -10.01 4.50 -12.12
CA VAL A 26 -8.97 3.47 -11.91
C VAL A 26 -8.09 3.37 -13.15
N GLU A 27 -8.68 3.25 -14.34
CA GLU A 27 -7.95 3.19 -15.60
C GLU A 27 -7.14 4.47 -15.82
N ALA A 28 -7.76 5.64 -15.66
CA ALA A 28 -7.08 6.92 -15.82
C ALA A 28 -5.88 7.09 -14.88
N ASP A 29 -5.98 6.65 -13.62
CA ASP A 29 -4.87 6.71 -12.67
C ASP A 29 -3.72 5.78 -13.05
N LEU A 30 -4.02 4.57 -13.54
CA LEU A 30 -3.04 3.56 -13.93
C LEU A 30 -2.35 3.90 -15.25
N GLU A 31 -3.03 4.57 -16.18
CA GLU A 31 -2.46 5.05 -17.44
C GLU A 31 -1.51 6.24 -17.29
N ARG A 32 -1.43 6.85 -16.11
CA ARG A 32 -0.46 7.93 -15.87
C ARG A 32 0.96 7.44 -16.14
N PRO A 33 1.78 8.21 -16.89
CA PRO A 33 3.13 7.81 -17.20
C PRO A 33 3.99 7.71 -15.93
N SER A 34 4.98 6.82 -15.95
CA SER A 34 5.98 6.77 -14.90
C SER A 34 6.74 8.08 -14.81
N GLU A 35 7.08 8.48 -13.59
CA GLU A 35 7.80 9.71 -13.29
C GLU A 35 9.21 9.37 -12.79
N THR A 36 10.21 10.18 -13.14
CA THR A 36 11.55 10.11 -12.52
C THR A 36 11.67 11.19 -11.46
N ILE A 37 11.79 10.79 -10.19
CA ILE A 37 11.91 11.71 -9.05
C ILE A 37 13.15 11.33 -8.24
N ASN A 38 14.05 12.29 -8.02
CA ASN A 38 15.35 12.09 -7.38
C ASN A 38 16.21 10.98 -8.03
N GLY A 39 16.05 10.75 -9.33
CA GLY A 39 16.80 9.73 -10.06
C GLY A 39 16.23 8.30 -9.97
N TYR A 40 15.07 8.11 -9.33
CA TYR A 40 14.39 6.83 -9.20
C TYR A 40 13.13 6.79 -10.05
N SER A 41 12.79 5.61 -10.58
CA SER A 41 11.55 5.41 -11.33
C SER A 41 10.36 5.25 -10.36
N TRP A 42 9.29 5.99 -10.62
CA TRP A 42 8.04 5.93 -9.88
C TRP A 42 6.91 5.56 -10.84
N GLU A 43 6.23 4.48 -10.55
CA GLU A 43 5.08 4.00 -11.31
C GLU A 43 3.79 4.58 -10.74
N SER A 44 2.80 4.75 -11.61
CA SER A 44 1.45 5.07 -11.21
C SER A 44 0.83 3.89 -10.43
N THR A 45 -0.10 4.22 -9.55
CA THR A 45 -0.92 3.26 -8.85
C THR A 45 -2.25 3.90 -8.51
N THR A 46 -3.19 3.15 -7.95
CA THR A 46 -4.50 3.64 -7.53
C THR A 46 -5.04 2.80 -6.38
N THR A 47 -6.08 3.31 -5.72
CA THR A 47 -6.86 2.58 -4.74
C THR A 47 -8.14 2.10 -5.38
N SER A 48 -8.56 0.86 -5.08
CA SER A 48 -9.86 0.33 -5.55
C SER A 48 -11.06 0.94 -4.87
N TYR A 49 -10.87 1.88 -3.94
CA TYR A 49 -11.92 2.46 -3.10
C TYR A 49 -11.94 3.99 -3.21
N ASP A 50 -13.13 4.55 -3.38
CA ASP A 50 -13.39 5.99 -3.43
C ASP A 50 -13.43 6.57 -2.02
N ILE A 51 -12.26 6.59 -1.38
CA ILE A 51 -12.09 7.18 -0.07
C ILE A 51 -10.89 8.12 -0.06
N SER A 52 -10.91 9.07 0.88
CA SER A 52 -9.78 10.00 1.02
C SER A 52 -8.46 9.24 1.30
N PRO A 53 -7.33 9.69 0.73
CA PRO A 53 -6.02 9.11 0.98
C PRO A 53 -5.65 9.05 2.47
N GLU A 54 -6.13 10.01 3.28
CA GLU A 54 -5.93 10.05 4.73
C GLU A 54 -6.56 8.85 5.44
N ILE A 55 -7.83 8.56 5.12
CA ILE A 55 -8.55 7.40 5.68
C ILE A 55 -7.87 6.11 5.23
N PHE A 56 -7.54 6.01 3.94
CA PHE A 56 -6.86 4.84 3.40
C PHE A 56 -5.50 4.62 4.09
N TYR A 57 -4.70 5.67 4.25
CA TYR A 57 -3.41 5.63 4.94
C TYR A 57 -3.55 5.14 6.38
N LEU A 58 -4.45 5.74 7.16
CA LEU A 58 -4.67 5.36 8.56
C LEU A 58 -5.13 3.90 8.67
N HIS A 59 -6.00 3.48 7.76
CA HIS A 59 -6.43 2.10 7.67
C HIS A 59 -5.24 1.16 7.43
N GLU A 60 -4.40 1.40 6.43
CA GLU A 60 -3.26 0.53 6.14
C GLU A 60 -2.27 0.48 7.31
N LYS A 61 -1.98 1.62 7.95
CA LYS A 61 -1.13 1.65 9.15
C LYS A 61 -1.71 0.78 10.26
N ALA A 62 -3.00 0.92 10.56
CA ALA A 62 -3.67 0.09 11.56
C ALA A 62 -3.64 -1.39 11.17
N ARG A 63 -3.86 -1.72 9.90
CA ARG A 63 -3.80 -3.08 9.37
C ARG A 63 -2.43 -3.72 9.59
N LEU A 64 -1.35 -3.00 9.28
CA LEU A 64 0.02 -3.47 9.49
C LEU A 64 0.35 -3.66 10.96
N GLU A 65 -0.08 -2.73 11.83
CA GLU A 65 0.14 -2.84 13.28
C GLU A 65 -0.60 -4.04 13.89
N VAL A 66 -1.84 -4.28 13.48
CA VAL A 66 -2.63 -5.43 13.94
C VAL A 66 -2.02 -6.73 13.40
N PHE A 67 -1.62 -6.78 12.13
CA PHE A 67 -0.92 -7.92 11.55
C PHE A 67 0.34 -8.29 12.35
N ALA A 68 1.20 -7.31 12.65
CA ALA A 68 2.44 -7.54 13.40
C ALA A 68 2.21 -8.10 14.82
N LYS A 69 1.05 -7.82 15.42
CA LYS A 69 0.68 -8.35 16.75
C LYS A 69 0.10 -9.75 16.70
N LEU A 70 -0.65 -10.06 15.64
CA LEU A 70 -1.34 -11.35 15.50
C LEU A 70 -0.46 -12.41 14.86
N GLU A 71 0.41 -12.02 13.93
CA GLU A 71 1.26 -12.90 13.13
C GLU A 71 2.76 -12.49 13.26
N PRO A 72 3.34 -12.53 14.47
CA PRO A 72 4.67 -11.98 14.72
C PRO A 72 5.79 -12.74 13.98
N GLU A 73 5.63 -14.05 13.73
CA GLU A 73 6.58 -14.83 12.92
C GLU A 73 6.59 -14.37 11.46
N SER A 74 5.41 -14.18 10.86
CA SER A 74 5.27 -13.69 9.48
C SER A 74 5.71 -12.23 9.34
N ASP A 75 5.40 -11.37 10.32
CA ASP A 75 5.93 -10.00 10.35
C ASP A 75 7.46 -9.97 10.41
N ARG A 76 8.08 -10.87 11.21
CA ARG A 76 9.53 -11.00 11.25
C ARG A 76 10.10 -11.48 9.91
N GLU A 77 9.46 -12.45 9.26
CA GLU A 77 9.87 -12.93 7.93
C GLU A 77 9.78 -11.81 6.89
N ASN A 78 8.67 -11.08 6.84
CA ASN A 78 8.47 -9.93 5.95
C ASN A 78 9.56 -8.86 6.12
N LYS A 79 10.00 -8.60 7.36
CA LYS A 79 11.08 -7.64 7.64
C LYS A 79 12.47 -8.09 7.18
N ILE A 80 12.69 -9.40 7.03
CA ILE A 80 13.95 -9.96 6.51
C ILE A 80 13.96 -9.91 4.98
N HIS A 81 12.78 -9.88 4.34
CA HIS A 81 12.58 -9.87 2.90
C HIS A 81 11.97 -8.55 2.39
N PRO A 82 12.69 -7.42 2.48
CA PRO A 82 12.19 -6.13 2.00
C PRO A 82 11.92 -6.12 0.48
N GLU A 83 12.54 -7.02 -0.28
CA GLU A 83 12.32 -7.19 -1.72
C GLU A 83 10.90 -7.62 -2.09
N TRP A 84 10.14 -8.22 -1.15
CA TRP A 84 8.73 -8.57 -1.35
C TRP A 84 7.79 -7.35 -1.34
N TYR A 85 8.33 -6.16 -1.04
CA TYR A 85 7.57 -4.95 -0.87
C TYR A 85 8.13 -3.81 -1.71
N GLY A 86 7.24 -3.08 -2.37
CA GLY A 86 7.50 -1.74 -2.86
C GLY A 86 7.20 -0.69 -1.80
N LYS A 87 7.47 0.57 -2.14
CA LYS A 87 7.15 1.76 -1.35
C LYS A 87 6.10 2.57 -2.08
N TRP A 88 4.98 2.83 -1.41
CA TRP A 88 3.81 3.46 -2.00
C TRP A 88 3.43 4.75 -1.28
N CYS A 89 3.25 5.81 -2.05
CA CYS A 89 2.60 7.02 -1.59
C CYS A 89 1.14 7.03 -2.03
N VAL A 90 0.21 6.79 -1.10
CA VAL A 90 -1.24 6.82 -1.37
C VAL A 90 -1.74 8.21 -1.79
N TYR A 91 -1.10 9.26 -1.28
CA TYR A 91 -1.49 10.66 -1.56
C TYR A 91 -1.12 11.10 -2.98
N CYS A 92 0.08 10.70 -3.43
CA CYS A 92 0.55 11.01 -4.78
C CYS A 92 0.17 9.93 -5.79
N LYS A 93 -0.39 8.81 -5.32
CA LYS A 93 -0.74 7.64 -6.11
C LYS A 93 0.46 7.15 -6.95
N ILE A 94 1.63 7.06 -6.33
CA ILE A 94 2.86 6.58 -6.98
C ILE A 94 3.56 5.55 -6.10
N TRP A 95 4.27 4.61 -6.71
CA TRP A 95 5.06 3.62 -5.99
C TRP A 95 6.40 3.33 -6.67
N THR A 96 7.34 2.77 -5.92
CA THR A 96 8.68 2.40 -6.41
C THR A 96 9.29 1.29 -5.56
N ARG A 97 10.23 0.51 -6.12
CA ARG A 97 11.05 -0.46 -5.36
C ARG A 97 12.41 0.12 -4.95
N GLU A 98 12.85 1.18 -5.62
CA GLU A 98 14.26 1.55 -5.66
C GLU A 98 14.62 2.66 -4.67
N TYR A 99 13.62 3.39 -4.15
CA TYR A 99 13.86 4.57 -3.35
C TYR A 99 14.31 4.22 -1.92
N PRO A 100 15.45 4.74 -1.43
CA PRO A 100 16.02 4.31 -0.15
C PRO A 100 15.32 4.90 1.09
N GLU A 101 14.57 6.00 0.96
CA GLU A 101 13.95 6.66 2.11
C GLU A 101 12.50 6.21 2.34
N GLU A 102 11.97 6.48 3.54
CA GLU A 102 10.60 6.13 3.95
C GLU A 102 9.61 7.30 3.79
N ILE A 103 10.05 8.42 3.22
CA ILE A 103 9.25 9.63 3.05
C ILE A 103 9.11 9.92 1.56
N CYS A 104 7.90 10.17 1.08
CA CYS A 104 7.63 10.49 -0.31
C CYS A 104 8.35 11.78 -0.72
N PRO A 105 9.16 11.78 -1.80
CA PRO A 105 9.91 12.95 -2.23
C PRO A 105 9.02 14.07 -2.81
N LYS A 106 7.74 13.78 -3.12
CA LYS A 106 6.79 14.74 -3.73
C LYS A 106 5.96 15.48 -2.69
N CYS A 107 5.48 14.78 -1.65
CA CYS A 107 4.56 15.36 -0.66
C CYS A 107 5.05 15.30 0.80
N GLY A 108 6.19 14.67 1.07
CA GLY A 108 6.76 14.55 2.41
C GLY A 108 5.98 13.63 3.37
N LYS A 109 5.02 12.84 2.86
CA LYS A 109 4.28 11.85 3.66
C LYS A 109 5.03 10.53 3.75
N GLU A 110 4.82 9.77 4.81
CA GLU A 110 5.36 8.42 4.97
C GLU A 110 4.90 7.51 3.83
N LEU A 111 5.82 6.70 3.32
CA LEU A 111 5.56 5.66 2.33
C LEU A 111 5.05 4.40 3.04
N LEU A 112 4.01 3.80 2.47
CA LEU A 112 3.49 2.52 2.94
C LEU A 112 4.17 1.36 2.20
N PRO A 113 4.36 0.21 2.84
CA PRO A 113 4.78 -1.00 2.14
C PRO A 113 3.66 -1.46 1.21
N LEU A 114 4.00 -1.69 -0.05
CA LEU A 114 3.11 -2.26 -1.05
C LEU A 114 3.55 -3.71 -1.31
N PRO A 115 2.80 -4.73 -0.86
CA PRO A 115 3.12 -6.12 -1.16
C PRO A 115 3.18 -6.32 -2.68
N LEU A 116 4.23 -6.97 -3.13
CA LEU A 116 4.40 -7.32 -4.53
C LEU A 116 3.97 -8.77 -4.68
N ASN A 117 2.97 -9.03 -5.52
CA ASN A 117 2.74 -10.40 -5.95
C ASN A 117 3.92 -10.78 -6.85
N GLU A 118 4.80 -11.65 -6.35
CA GLU A 118 5.63 -12.45 -7.24
C GLU A 118 4.73 -13.58 -7.77
N ASP A 119 4.69 -13.72 -9.09
CA ASP A 119 3.85 -14.69 -9.82
C ASP A 119 3.90 -16.13 -9.24
#